data_AF-A0A0M3KGB6-F1
#
_entry.id   AF-A0A0M3KGB6-F1
#
_cell.length_a   1.000
_cell.length_b   1.000
_cell.length_c   1.000
_cell.angle_alpha   90.00
_cell.angle_beta   90.00
_cell.angle_gamma   90.00
#
_symmetry.space_group_name_H-M   'P 1'
#
loop_
_entity.id
_entity.type
_entity.pdbx_description
1 polymer ?
#
loop_
_entity_poly.entity_id
_entity_poly.type
_entity_poly.pdbx_seq_one_letter_code
_entity_poly.pdbx_strand_id
1 'polypeptide(L)'
;LVDRGLVKYEDLVTKYWPEFGQNGKETITIDQLLAHQAGLAFVDGKIEEADVKDWTRMSKLFEQQKPNWTPGECVGYHAMTIGWLYDQLVRRIDPKKRSLSTFFKEEIAIPYDIELVIGAGAELEHRIARLSASNKITALREIVQYPIILRMVWNLIAAQTYSYNLLSKVAHNVAWLGNVIFFNQNFEYFQTEFQNVLLLNNPDFRSLEMPSATGMSTARALAKLHSLVTSGKLLKPSTMQRITSPVVVDQLDLVLNIPETKGKGFIFTKNIKVFT
;
A
#
# COMPACT_ATOMS: atom_id res chain seq x y z
N LEU A 1 -8.33 -15.33 -1.16
CA LEU A 1 -8.24 -16.20 0.03
C LEU A 1 -9.57 -16.33 0.76
N VAL A 2 -10.24 -15.22 1.13
CA VAL A 2 -11.58 -15.24 1.76
C VAL A 2 -12.59 -16.05 0.96
N ASP A 3 -12.66 -15.81 -0.35
CA ASP A 3 -13.57 -16.50 -1.25
C ASP A 3 -13.38 -18.04 -1.30
N ARG A 4 -12.14 -18.48 -1.02
CA ARG A 4 -11.74 -19.89 -0.91
C ARG A 4 -12.01 -20.49 0.48
N GLY A 5 -12.57 -19.71 1.41
CA GLY A 5 -12.90 -20.14 2.78
C GLY A 5 -11.69 -20.29 3.70
N LEU A 6 -10.50 -19.87 3.29
CA LEU A 6 -9.26 -20.04 4.09
C LEU A 6 -9.13 -19.02 5.23
N VAL A 7 -9.79 -17.87 5.09
CA VAL A 7 -9.75 -16.76 6.06
C VAL A 7 -11.07 -16.00 6.05
N LYS A 8 -11.48 -15.49 7.21
CA LYS A 8 -12.60 -14.55 7.35
C LYS A 8 -12.07 -13.18 7.71
N TYR A 9 -12.76 -12.12 7.29
CA TYR A 9 -12.35 -10.75 7.64
C TYR A 9 -12.44 -10.51 9.16
N GLU A 10 -13.37 -11.19 9.83
CA GLU A 10 -13.58 -11.13 11.28
C GLU A 10 -12.55 -11.95 12.08
N ASP A 11 -11.74 -12.79 11.42
CA ASP A 11 -10.73 -13.55 12.12
C ASP A 11 -9.68 -12.60 12.73
N LEU A 12 -9.17 -12.97 13.91
CA LEU A 12 -7.99 -12.31 14.48
C LEU A 12 -6.76 -12.62 13.62
N VAL A 13 -5.88 -11.63 13.46
CA VAL A 13 -4.58 -11.83 12.77
C VAL A 13 -3.77 -12.92 13.48
N THR A 14 -3.84 -12.96 14.81
CA THR A 14 -3.15 -13.95 15.67
C THR A 14 -3.56 -15.39 15.44
N LYS A 15 -4.73 -15.63 14.84
CA LYS A 15 -5.16 -16.97 14.39
C LYS A 15 -4.20 -17.56 13.35
N TYR A 16 -3.60 -16.70 12.53
CA TYR A 16 -2.70 -17.09 11.44
C TYR A 16 -1.24 -16.78 11.75
N TRP A 17 -1.02 -15.76 12.58
CA TRP A 17 0.29 -15.25 12.95
C TRP A 17 0.35 -15.00 14.47
N PRO A 18 0.55 -16.04 15.28
CA PRO A 18 0.47 -15.91 16.75
C PRO A 18 1.40 -14.84 17.33
N GLU A 19 2.62 -14.75 16.83
CA GLU A 19 3.64 -13.80 17.27
C GLU A 19 3.25 -12.34 17.00
N PHE A 20 2.34 -12.09 16.06
CA PHE A 20 1.78 -10.76 15.80
C PHE A 20 1.12 -10.18 17.05
N GLY A 21 0.58 -11.01 17.95
CA GLY A 21 -0.17 -10.56 19.11
C GLY A 21 0.62 -9.69 20.09
N GLN A 22 1.95 -9.74 20.06
CA GLN A 22 2.82 -8.95 20.92
C GLN A 22 2.46 -7.46 20.94
N ASN A 23 2.74 -6.79 22.08
CA ASN A 23 2.56 -5.34 22.24
C ASN A 23 1.12 -4.83 22.03
N GLY A 24 0.11 -5.61 22.43
CA GLY A 24 -1.29 -5.17 22.41
C GLY A 24 -1.99 -5.34 21.06
N LYS A 25 -1.54 -6.29 20.25
CA LYS A 25 -2.06 -6.55 18.89
C LYS A 25 -2.92 -7.82 18.81
N GLU A 26 -3.23 -8.43 19.95
CA GLU A 26 -3.89 -9.74 20.06
C GLU A 26 -5.30 -9.74 19.48
N THR A 27 -5.98 -8.58 19.55
CA THR A 27 -7.39 -8.41 19.19
C THR A 27 -7.58 -7.86 17.77
N ILE A 28 -6.51 -7.57 17.03
CA ILE A 28 -6.60 -6.99 15.69
C ILE A 28 -7.19 -8.03 14.73
N THR A 29 -8.27 -7.64 14.04
CA THR A 29 -8.89 -8.48 13.00
C THR A 29 -8.25 -8.28 11.64
N ILE A 30 -8.50 -9.22 10.73
CA ILE A 30 -8.11 -9.07 9.31
C ILE A 30 -8.76 -7.81 8.72
N ASP A 31 -10.05 -7.53 8.98
CA ASP A 31 -10.73 -6.36 8.43
C ASP A 31 -10.12 -5.03 8.91
N GLN A 32 -9.78 -4.93 10.21
CA GLN A 32 -9.10 -3.76 10.76
C GLN A 32 -7.73 -3.53 10.12
N LEU A 33 -6.95 -4.60 9.90
CA LEU A 33 -5.67 -4.51 9.22
C LEU A 33 -5.84 -4.03 7.78
N LEU A 34 -6.75 -4.63 7.01
CA LEU A 34 -7.03 -4.25 5.62
C LEU A 34 -7.65 -2.83 5.48
N ALA A 35 -8.23 -2.30 6.56
CA ALA A 35 -8.80 -0.96 6.63
C ALA A 35 -7.83 0.07 7.21
N HIS A 36 -6.53 -0.24 7.35
CA HIS A 36 -5.51 0.66 7.90
C HIS A 36 -5.77 1.10 9.36
N GLN A 37 -6.44 0.27 10.16
CA GLN A 37 -6.74 0.56 11.56
C GLN A 37 -5.79 -0.14 12.54
N ALA A 38 -4.87 -0.98 12.06
CA ALA A 38 -3.96 -1.77 12.91
C ALA A 38 -2.87 -0.96 13.63
N GLY A 39 -2.66 0.31 13.25
CA GLY A 39 -1.62 1.15 13.86
C GLY A 39 -0.19 0.76 13.48
N LEU A 40 0.04 0.21 12.29
CA LEU A 40 1.36 -0.22 11.82
C LEU A 40 1.82 0.57 10.60
N ALA A 41 1.54 1.87 10.56
CA ALA A 41 1.91 2.71 9.41
C ALA A 41 3.44 2.87 9.29
N PHE A 42 4.16 2.76 10.41
CA PHE A 42 5.61 2.63 10.48
C PHE A 42 6.00 1.74 11.67
N VAL A 43 7.25 1.27 11.67
CA VAL A 43 7.87 0.62 12.83
C VAL A 43 8.90 1.54 13.50
N ASP A 44 9.24 1.25 14.75
CA ASP A 44 10.31 1.91 15.48
C ASP A 44 11.65 1.55 14.82
N GLY A 45 12.48 2.57 14.57
CA GLY A 45 13.69 2.42 13.76
C GLY A 45 13.42 2.54 12.26
N LYS A 46 14.16 1.77 11.46
CA LYS A 46 14.09 1.78 9.99
C LYS A 46 13.84 0.37 9.47
N ILE A 47 13.05 0.28 8.41
CA ILE A 47 12.95 -0.88 7.55
C ILE A 47 14.01 -0.71 6.47
N GLU A 48 14.93 -1.64 6.34
CA GLU A 48 16.01 -1.61 5.35
C GLU A 48 15.69 -2.54 4.17
N GLU A 49 16.41 -2.37 3.04
CA GLU A 49 16.24 -3.23 1.86
C GLU A 49 16.43 -4.72 2.18
N ALA A 50 17.35 -5.04 3.09
CA ALA A 50 17.60 -6.40 3.55
C ALA A 50 16.38 -7.03 4.24
N ASP A 51 15.54 -6.23 4.89
CA ASP A 51 14.31 -6.71 5.51
C ASP A 51 13.23 -7.00 4.46
N VAL A 52 13.21 -6.26 3.34
CA VAL A 52 12.31 -6.54 2.22
C VAL A 52 12.67 -7.87 1.55
N LYS A 53 13.96 -8.19 1.45
CA LYS A 53 14.47 -9.43 0.85
C LYS A 53 14.29 -10.66 1.76
N ASP A 54 14.01 -10.48 3.04
CA ASP A 54 13.80 -11.56 4.01
C ASP A 54 12.48 -11.36 4.77
N TRP A 55 11.46 -12.11 4.34
CA TRP A 55 10.13 -12.04 4.93
C TRP A 55 10.13 -12.33 6.44
N THR A 56 11.09 -13.10 6.97
CA THR A 56 11.18 -13.41 8.41
C THR A 56 11.68 -12.20 9.19
N ARG A 57 12.64 -11.45 8.65
CA ARG A 57 13.09 -10.18 9.24
C ARG A 57 11.97 -9.16 9.25
N MET A 58 11.27 -9.00 8.13
CA MET A 58 10.09 -8.14 8.03
C MET A 58 9.00 -8.54 9.05
N SER A 59 8.75 -9.84 9.22
CA SER A 59 7.81 -10.37 10.22
C SER A 59 8.16 -9.89 11.63
N LYS A 60 9.41 -10.06 12.05
CA LYS A 60 9.87 -9.69 13.40
C LYS A 60 9.70 -8.20 13.69
N LEU A 61 9.90 -7.33 12.69
CA LEU A 61 9.67 -5.89 12.85
C LEU A 61 8.21 -5.60 13.23
N PHE A 62 7.25 -6.22 12.56
CA PHE A 62 5.83 -6.02 12.87
C PHE A 62 5.38 -6.69 14.17
N GLU A 63 5.93 -7.86 14.49
CA GLU A 63 5.68 -8.54 15.76
C GLU A 63 6.08 -7.64 16.95
N GLN A 64 7.29 -7.08 16.89
CA GLN A 64 7.85 -6.24 17.95
C GLN A 64 7.26 -4.82 17.98
N GLN A 65 6.64 -4.36 16.91
CA GLN A 65 6.08 -3.02 16.86
C GLN A 65 4.88 -2.86 17.79
N LYS A 66 4.94 -1.87 18.67
CA LYS A 66 3.74 -1.35 19.36
C LYS A 66 2.91 -0.52 18.38
N PRO A 67 1.59 -0.71 18.29
CA PRO A 67 0.74 0.11 17.44
C PRO A 67 0.98 1.62 17.64
N ASN A 68 1.11 2.37 16.55
CA ASN A 68 1.31 3.81 16.51
C ASN A 68 0.10 4.57 17.12
N TRP A 69 -1.06 3.91 17.20
CA TRP A 69 -2.30 4.32 17.85
C TRP A 69 -3.09 3.08 18.28
N THR A 70 -4.14 3.24 19.10
CA THR A 70 -4.99 2.13 19.53
C THR A 70 -5.68 1.46 18.33
N PRO A 71 -5.48 0.16 18.09
CA PRO A 71 -6.08 -0.51 16.94
C PRO A 71 -7.61 -0.39 16.92
N GLY A 72 -8.18 -0.09 15.76
CA GLY A 72 -9.64 0.04 15.57
C GLY A 72 -10.22 1.40 15.94
N GLU A 73 -9.57 2.21 16.79
CA GLU A 73 -10.06 3.55 17.16
C GLU A 73 -9.75 4.61 16.10
N CYS A 74 -8.61 4.46 15.41
CA CYS A 74 -8.16 5.40 14.39
C CYS A 74 -7.78 4.69 13.09
N VAL A 75 -7.74 5.49 12.02
CA VAL A 75 -7.26 5.09 10.70
C VAL A 75 -6.04 5.93 10.33
N GLY A 76 -5.03 5.31 9.74
CA GLY A 76 -3.86 6.04 9.27
C GLY A 76 -3.18 5.28 8.14
N TYR A 77 -2.89 5.95 7.03
CA TYR A 77 -2.40 5.30 5.82
C TYR A 77 -1.05 4.59 6.04
N HIS A 78 -1.05 3.28 5.81
CA HIS A 78 0.12 2.42 5.91
C HIS A 78 0.80 2.38 4.53
N ALA A 79 1.42 3.49 4.12
CA ALA A 79 1.85 3.71 2.73
C ALA A 79 2.68 2.56 2.15
N MET A 80 3.65 2.06 2.91
CA MET A 80 4.53 0.97 2.49
C MET A 80 4.19 -0.33 3.21
N THR A 81 4.04 -0.26 4.54
CA THR A 81 3.90 -1.42 5.43
C THR A 81 2.67 -2.27 5.13
N ILE A 82 1.61 -1.70 4.54
CA ILE A 82 0.40 -2.47 4.19
C ILE A 82 0.71 -3.63 3.24
N GLY A 83 1.57 -3.40 2.25
CA GLY A 83 1.93 -4.41 1.26
C GLY A 83 2.68 -5.58 1.90
N TRP A 84 3.59 -5.29 2.82
CA TRP A 84 4.33 -6.30 3.57
C TRP A 84 3.45 -7.02 4.58
N LEU A 85 2.55 -6.33 5.29
CA LEU A 85 1.57 -6.97 6.16
C LEU A 85 0.66 -7.94 5.38
N TYR A 86 0.23 -7.56 4.18
CA TYR A 86 -0.53 -8.45 3.30
C TYR A 86 0.30 -9.66 2.87
N ASP A 87 1.57 -9.47 2.53
CA ASP A 87 2.49 -10.56 2.21
C ASP A 87 2.66 -11.55 3.38
N GLN A 88 2.85 -11.05 4.60
CA GLN A 88 2.95 -11.88 5.80
C GLN A 88 1.68 -12.72 6.04
N LEU A 89 0.50 -12.14 5.80
CA LEU A 89 -0.77 -12.86 5.89
C LEU A 89 -0.92 -13.91 4.78
N VAL A 90 -0.64 -13.56 3.53
CA VAL A 90 -0.74 -14.48 2.39
C VAL A 90 0.18 -15.68 2.60
N ARG A 91 1.45 -15.47 2.96
CA ARG A 91 2.41 -16.56 3.23
C ARG A 91 1.92 -17.53 4.31
N ARG A 92 1.20 -17.04 5.32
CA ARG A 92 0.69 -17.87 6.42
C ARG A 92 -0.61 -18.59 6.07
N ILE A 93 -1.50 -17.93 5.33
CA ILE A 93 -2.84 -18.45 4.99
C ILE A 93 -2.81 -19.35 3.74
N ASP A 94 -1.98 -19.03 2.75
CA ASP A 94 -1.85 -19.83 1.53
C ASP A 94 -1.33 -21.25 1.86
N PRO A 95 -2.00 -22.33 1.43
CA PRO A 95 -1.55 -23.69 1.69
C PRO A 95 -0.15 -23.99 1.15
N LYS A 96 0.24 -23.36 0.03
CA LYS A 96 1.58 -23.50 -0.56
C LYS A 96 2.63 -22.55 0.06
N LYS A 97 2.23 -21.70 1.02
CA LYS A 97 3.11 -20.76 1.73
C LYS A 97 3.90 -19.81 0.81
N ARG A 98 3.32 -19.45 -0.34
CA ARG A 98 3.94 -18.58 -1.34
C ARG A 98 3.92 -17.12 -0.88
N SER A 99 4.81 -16.29 -1.45
CA SER A 99 4.71 -14.83 -1.35
C SER A 99 3.43 -14.31 -1.99
N LEU A 100 3.01 -13.10 -1.63
CA LEU A 100 1.87 -12.44 -2.28
C LEU A 100 2.13 -12.27 -3.77
N SER A 101 3.34 -11.87 -4.17
CA SER A 101 3.68 -11.75 -5.60
C SER A 101 3.53 -13.08 -6.33
N THR A 102 4.09 -14.16 -5.77
CA THR A 102 4.00 -15.50 -6.36
C THR A 102 2.56 -16.01 -6.39
N PHE A 103 1.80 -15.81 -5.31
CA PHE A 103 0.38 -16.15 -5.24
C PHE A 103 -0.41 -15.40 -6.33
N PHE A 104 -0.21 -14.08 -6.45
CA PHE A 104 -0.88 -13.27 -7.46
C PHE A 104 -0.51 -13.77 -8.87
N LYS A 105 0.77 -14.03 -9.13
CA LYS A 105 1.25 -14.52 -10.43
C LYS A 105 0.60 -15.84 -10.81
N GLU A 106 0.62 -16.82 -9.93
CA GLU A 106 0.14 -18.18 -10.22
C GLU A 106 -1.38 -18.31 -10.21
N GLU A 107 -2.09 -17.56 -9.36
CA GLU A 107 -3.53 -17.73 -9.16
C GLU A 107 -4.38 -16.72 -9.95
N ILE A 108 -3.78 -15.62 -10.39
CA ILE A 108 -4.49 -14.51 -11.05
C ILE A 108 -3.81 -14.12 -12.36
N ALA A 109 -2.52 -13.78 -12.34
CA ALA A 109 -1.88 -13.23 -13.53
C ALA A 109 -1.80 -14.24 -14.69
N ILE A 110 -1.26 -15.44 -14.43
CA ILE A 110 -1.11 -16.48 -15.45
C ILE A 110 -2.47 -17.05 -15.91
N PRO A 111 -3.38 -17.49 -15.02
CA PRO A 111 -4.62 -18.14 -15.45
C PRO A 111 -5.54 -17.24 -16.28
N TYR A 112 -5.46 -15.92 -16.06
CA TYR A 112 -6.29 -14.95 -16.75
C TYR A 112 -5.51 -14.11 -17.76
N ASP A 113 -4.24 -14.41 -18.02
CA ASP A 113 -3.38 -13.66 -18.96
C ASP A 113 -3.41 -12.15 -18.66
N ILE A 114 -3.08 -11.80 -17.41
CA ILE A 114 -2.95 -10.41 -16.95
C ILE A 114 -1.47 -10.06 -16.91
N GLU A 115 -1.08 -9.09 -17.73
CA GLU A 115 0.26 -8.50 -17.70
C GLU A 115 0.39 -7.54 -16.51
N LEU A 116 0.49 -8.11 -15.31
CA LEU A 116 0.77 -7.39 -14.07
C LEU A 116 1.78 -8.20 -13.25
N VAL A 117 2.86 -7.55 -12.83
CA VAL A 117 3.87 -8.15 -11.95
C VAL A 117 4.08 -7.29 -10.71
N ILE A 118 4.51 -7.92 -9.62
CA ILE A 118 4.94 -7.26 -8.38
C ILE A 118 6.37 -7.72 -8.15
N GLY A 119 7.36 -6.82 -8.22
CA GLY A 119 8.75 -7.24 -8.32
C GLY A 119 9.10 -7.66 -9.75
N ALA A 120 9.37 -6.71 -10.64
CA ALA A 120 9.71 -7.00 -12.04
C ALA A 120 11.18 -7.44 -12.15
N GLY A 121 11.40 -8.66 -12.66
CA GLY A 121 12.74 -9.19 -12.90
C GLY A 121 13.41 -8.57 -14.12
N ALA A 122 14.71 -8.84 -14.27
CA ALA A 122 15.56 -8.31 -15.35
C ALA A 122 15.03 -8.67 -16.75
N GLU A 123 14.30 -9.77 -16.88
CA GLU A 123 13.70 -10.21 -18.14
C GLU A 123 12.63 -9.26 -18.67
N LEU A 124 11.99 -8.46 -17.82
CA LEU A 124 10.94 -7.52 -18.21
C LEU A 124 11.46 -6.11 -18.49
N GLU A 125 12.72 -5.84 -18.19
CA GLU A 125 13.32 -4.51 -18.27
C GLU A 125 13.18 -3.85 -19.64
N HIS A 126 13.31 -4.63 -20.71
CA HIS A 126 13.16 -4.16 -22.10
C HIS A 126 11.75 -3.65 -22.45
N ARG A 127 10.75 -3.93 -21.59
CA ARG A 127 9.34 -3.53 -21.77
C ARG A 127 8.91 -2.41 -20.82
N ILE A 128 9.69 -2.10 -19.81
CA ILE A 128 9.32 -1.14 -18.77
C ILE A 128 9.58 0.27 -19.29
N ALA A 129 8.51 1.06 -19.39
CA ALA A 129 8.62 2.47 -19.74
C ALA A 129 9.33 3.24 -18.62
N ARG A 130 10.28 4.10 -18.99
CA ARG A 130 10.96 4.97 -18.03
C ARG A 130 10.05 6.12 -17.63
N LEU A 131 9.94 6.35 -16.33
CA LEU A 131 9.23 7.50 -15.79
C LEU A 131 10.05 8.78 -15.97
N SER A 132 9.37 9.88 -16.30
CA SER A 132 9.94 11.22 -16.38
C SER A 132 9.26 12.14 -15.37
N ALA A 133 9.98 13.16 -14.90
CA ALA A 133 9.39 14.19 -14.07
C ALA A 133 8.27 14.93 -14.82
N SER A 134 7.22 15.30 -14.09
CA SER A 134 6.15 16.13 -14.62
C SER A 134 6.62 17.58 -14.71
N ASN A 135 6.29 18.27 -15.80
CA ASN A 135 6.61 19.69 -15.93
C ASN A 135 5.67 20.56 -15.06
N LYS A 136 6.12 21.79 -14.75
CA LYS A 136 5.40 22.71 -13.84
C LYS A 136 3.98 23.06 -14.32
N ILE A 137 3.76 23.12 -15.64
CA ILE A 137 2.44 23.41 -16.22
C ILE A 137 1.47 22.27 -15.93
N THR A 138 1.92 21.03 -16.10
CA THR A 138 1.12 19.83 -15.81
C THR A 138 0.80 19.76 -14.32
N ALA A 139 1.81 19.99 -13.46
CA ALA A 139 1.59 20.03 -12.01
C ALA A 139 0.54 21.09 -11.60
N LEU A 140 0.62 22.31 -12.17
CA LEU A 140 -0.35 23.37 -11.91
C LEU A 140 -1.77 22.97 -12.37
N ARG A 141 -1.89 22.35 -13.54
CA ARG A 141 -3.18 21.85 -14.05
C ARG A 141 -3.81 20.84 -13.08
N GLU A 142 -3.02 19.87 -12.59
CA GLU A 142 -3.51 18.88 -11.63
C GLU A 142 -3.95 19.53 -10.31
N ILE A 143 -3.21 20.52 -9.81
CA ILE A 143 -3.57 21.28 -8.59
C ILE A 143 -4.90 22.01 -8.77
N VAL A 144 -5.12 22.65 -9.92
CA VAL A 144 -6.38 23.35 -10.23
C VAL A 144 -7.54 22.37 -10.35
N GLN A 145 -7.31 21.21 -10.98
CA GLN A 145 -8.33 20.19 -11.18
C GLN A 145 -8.68 19.45 -9.88
N TYR A 146 -7.68 19.25 -9.00
CA TYR A 146 -7.80 18.51 -7.75
C TYR A 146 -7.22 19.33 -6.59
N PRO A 147 -7.99 20.28 -6.03
CA PRO A 147 -7.54 21.14 -4.93
C PRO A 147 -7.11 20.37 -3.67
N ILE A 148 -7.55 19.13 -3.50
CA ILE A 148 -7.08 18.22 -2.44
C ILE A 148 -5.56 18.02 -2.47
N ILE A 149 -4.93 18.13 -3.65
CA ILE A 149 -3.47 18.07 -3.81
C ILE A 149 -2.81 19.21 -3.02
N LEU A 150 -3.38 20.42 -2.99
CA LEU A 150 -2.82 21.52 -2.18
C LEU A 150 -2.81 21.17 -0.69
N ARG A 151 -3.86 20.54 -0.20
CA ARG A 151 -3.93 20.09 1.19
C ARG A 151 -2.90 19.00 1.47
N MET A 152 -2.72 18.04 0.56
CA MET A 152 -1.68 17.02 0.68
C MET A 152 -0.27 17.64 0.68
N VAL A 153 0.02 18.55 -0.25
CA VAL A 153 1.30 19.28 -0.32
C VAL A 153 1.52 20.12 0.94
N TRP A 154 0.50 20.80 1.43
CA TRP A 154 0.58 21.55 2.69
C TRP A 154 0.89 20.62 3.88
N ASN A 155 0.20 19.49 3.99
CA ASN A 155 0.44 18.50 5.04
C ASN A 155 1.87 17.95 4.99
N LEU A 156 2.44 17.77 3.78
CA LEU A 156 3.84 17.37 3.58
C LEU A 156 4.82 18.45 4.02
N ILE A 157 4.57 19.72 3.68
CA ILE A 157 5.42 20.85 4.11
C ILE A 157 5.36 20.98 5.64
N ALA A 158 4.15 20.95 6.21
CA ALA A 158 3.95 20.99 7.65
C ALA A 158 4.67 19.82 8.36
N ALA A 159 4.73 18.64 7.75
CA ALA A 159 5.47 17.49 8.30
C ALA A 159 6.98 17.72 8.45
N GLN A 160 7.54 18.65 7.69
CA GLN A 160 8.95 19.01 7.77
C GLN A 160 9.20 20.11 8.80
N THR A 161 8.29 21.08 8.90
CA THR A 161 8.41 22.20 9.85
C THR A 161 8.09 21.79 11.28
N TYR A 162 7.07 20.95 11.46
CA TYR A 162 6.69 20.39 12.74
C TYR A 162 7.36 19.03 12.89
N SER A 163 8.59 19.04 13.43
CA SER A 163 9.28 17.82 13.87
C SER A 163 8.30 16.92 14.63
N TYR A 164 8.10 15.68 14.15
CA TYR A 164 7.30 14.59 14.75
C TYR A 164 5.80 14.42 14.39
N ASN A 165 5.32 14.83 13.21
CA ASN A 165 4.03 14.31 12.73
C ASN A 165 4.14 12.88 12.14
N LEU A 166 3.02 12.15 12.05
CA LEU A 166 3.02 10.73 11.64
C LEU A 166 3.50 10.51 10.21
N LEU A 167 3.17 11.41 9.28
CA LEU A 167 3.62 11.33 7.89
C LEU A 167 5.15 11.38 7.78
N SER A 168 5.78 12.26 8.57
CA SER A 168 7.23 12.31 8.68
C SER A 168 7.79 10.99 9.20
N LYS A 169 7.20 10.37 10.22
CA LYS A 169 7.66 9.06 10.73
C LYS A 169 7.55 7.95 9.68
N VAL A 170 6.45 7.92 8.91
CA VAL A 170 6.29 6.99 7.78
C VAL A 170 7.40 7.19 6.75
N ALA A 171 7.71 8.43 6.40
CA ALA A 171 8.81 8.79 5.49
C ALA A 171 10.16 8.23 5.96
N HIS A 172 10.50 8.49 7.23
CA HIS A 172 11.79 8.12 7.80
C HIS A 172 11.98 6.62 7.94
N ASN A 173 10.90 5.89 8.16
CA ASN A 173 10.95 4.45 8.36
C ASN A 173 11.44 3.68 7.12
N VAL A 174 11.33 4.28 5.94
CA VAL A 174 11.78 3.72 4.66
C VAL A 174 12.72 4.66 3.90
N ALA A 175 13.54 5.43 4.62
CA ALA A 175 14.38 6.49 4.04
C ALA A 175 15.33 6.03 2.91
N TRP A 176 15.73 4.74 2.88
CA TRP A 176 16.54 4.19 1.78
C TRP A 176 15.79 4.10 0.45
N LEU A 177 14.45 4.11 0.46
CA LEU A 177 13.62 4.31 -0.73
C LEU A 177 13.68 5.75 -1.24
N GLY A 178 14.50 6.62 -0.63
CA GLY A 178 14.67 8.02 -1.03
C GLY A 178 13.35 8.73 -1.28
N ASN A 179 13.28 9.46 -2.39
CA ASN A 179 12.12 10.25 -2.80
C ASN A 179 11.04 9.44 -3.53
N VAL A 180 10.86 8.15 -3.23
CA VAL A 180 9.69 7.40 -3.72
C VAL A 180 8.46 7.98 -3.03
N ILE A 181 7.81 8.91 -3.73
CA ILE A 181 6.48 9.45 -3.40
C ILE A 181 6.52 10.31 -2.11
N PHE A 182 7.12 11.50 -2.23
CA PHE A 182 6.99 12.64 -1.28
C PHE A 182 7.84 12.63 0.01
N PHE A 183 8.87 11.79 0.10
CA PHE A 183 9.66 11.62 1.33
C PHE A 183 11.04 12.29 1.31
N ASN A 184 11.08 13.61 1.07
CA ASN A 184 12.32 14.39 1.25
C ASN A 184 12.32 15.17 2.57
N GLN A 185 13.50 15.28 3.20
CA GLN A 185 13.82 16.23 4.28
C GLN A 185 14.49 17.52 3.79
N ASN A 186 15.05 17.54 2.58
CA ASN A 186 15.84 18.64 2.03
C ASN A 186 15.13 19.24 0.82
N PHE A 187 14.46 20.37 1.03
CA PHE A 187 13.76 21.14 0.01
C PHE A 187 14.73 21.91 -0.91
N GLU A 188 15.64 21.23 -1.61
CA GLU A 188 16.20 21.77 -2.85
C GLU A 188 15.23 21.53 -4.02
N TYR A 189 13.99 21.97 -3.83
CA TYR A 189 12.91 21.88 -4.84
C TYR A 189 13.22 22.65 -6.13
N PHE A 190 14.29 23.47 -6.12
CA PHE A 190 14.75 24.25 -7.26
C PHE A 190 16.14 23.86 -7.79
N GLN A 191 16.88 22.92 -7.18
CA GLN A 191 18.22 22.55 -7.67
C GLN A 191 18.42 21.07 -8.01
N THR A 192 17.59 20.15 -7.51
CA THR A 192 17.73 18.71 -7.83
C THR A 192 16.55 18.18 -8.64
N GLU A 193 16.27 18.75 -9.81
CA GLU A 193 15.27 18.20 -10.75
C GLU A 193 15.70 16.83 -11.37
N PHE A 194 16.94 16.37 -11.16
CA PHE A 194 17.53 15.29 -11.97
C PHE A 194 17.69 13.91 -11.31
N GLN A 195 17.64 13.76 -9.98
CA GLN A 195 17.90 12.46 -9.32
C GLN A 195 16.65 11.69 -8.85
N ASN A 196 15.46 12.30 -8.95
CA ASN A 196 14.36 12.01 -8.01
C ASN A 196 13.21 11.13 -8.52
N VAL A 197 13.07 10.95 -9.84
CA VAL A 197 12.20 9.91 -10.45
C VAL A 197 13.01 8.65 -10.79
N LEU A 198 14.33 8.68 -10.53
CA LEU A 198 15.26 7.63 -10.93
C LEU A 198 15.11 6.34 -10.15
N LEU A 199 14.61 6.36 -8.90
CA LEU A 199 14.54 5.13 -8.12
C LEU A 199 13.50 4.14 -8.68
N LEU A 200 12.34 4.63 -9.10
CA LEU A 200 11.37 3.80 -9.85
C LEU A 200 11.91 3.38 -11.22
N ASN A 201 12.90 4.12 -11.74
CA ASN A 201 13.66 3.76 -12.93
C ASN A 201 14.84 2.78 -12.64
N ASN A 202 15.14 2.47 -11.38
CA ASN A 202 16.20 1.51 -11.01
C ASN A 202 15.68 0.07 -11.08
N PRO A 203 16.28 -0.82 -11.89
CA PRO A 203 15.89 -2.23 -11.97
C PRO A 203 15.99 -2.98 -10.65
N ASP A 204 17.01 -2.68 -9.83
CA ASP A 204 17.20 -3.34 -8.53
C ASP A 204 16.01 -3.05 -7.61
N PHE A 205 15.55 -1.79 -7.58
CA PHE A 205 14.36 -1.40 -6.83
C PHE A 205 13.11 -2.10 -7.37
N ARG A 206 12.91 -2.09 -8.70
CA ARG A 206 11.74 -2.72 -9.32
C ARG A 206 11.65 -4.21 -9.08
N SER A 207 12.79 -4.87 -8.90
CA SER A 207 12.86 -6.31 -8.65
C SER A 207 12.38 -6.71 -7.24
N LEU A 208 12.30 -5.76 -6.31
CA LEU A 208 11.86 -6.04 -4.95
C LEU A 208 10.36 -6.35 -4.90
N GLU A 209 9.98 -7.41 -4.18
CA GLU A 209 8.58 -7.74 -3.94
C GLU A 209 7.98 -6.78 -2.89
N MET A 210 7.52 -5.61 -3.34
CA MET A 210 6.86 -4.62 -2.50
C MET A 210 5.43 -4.37 -3.01
N PRO A 211 4.44 -5.15 -2.54
CA PRO A 211 3.07 -5.12 -3.08
C PRO A 211 2.39 -3.76 -3.07
N SER A 212 2.84 -2.83 -2.22
CA SER A 212 2.34 -1.46 -2.13
C SER A 212 2.89 -0.51 -3.20
N ALA A 213 4.03 -0.81 -3.84
CA ALA A 213 4.76 0.18 -4.63
C ALA A 213 5.44 -0.32 -5.92
N THR A 214 5.64 -1.63 -6.10
CA THR A 214 6.41 -2.19 -7.22
C THR A 214 5.54 -2.92 -8.26
N GLY A 215 4.22 -2.71 -8.20
CA GLY A 215 3.28 -3.21 -9.19
C GLY A 215 3.51 -2.56 -10.56
N MET A 216 3.74 -3.36 -11.59
CA MET A 216 3.92 -2.90 -12.97
C MET A 216 2.91 -3.56 -13.89
N SER A 217 2.21 -2.77 -14.70
CA SER A 217 1.18 -3.26 -15.61
C SER A 217 0.94 -2.29 -16.77
N THR A 218 0.18 -2.76 -17.76
CA THR A 218 -0.42 -1.90 -18.79
C THR A 218 -1.83 -1.49 -18.39
N ALA A 219 -2.31 -0.36 -18.89
CA ALA A 219 -3.70 0.07 -18.67
C ALA A 219 -4.71 -1.00 -19.09
N ARG A 220 -4.42 -1.73 -20.18
CA ARG A 220 -5.26 -2.83 -20.69
C ARG A 220 -5.33 -4.00 -19.70
N ALA A 221 -4.19 -4.43 -19.17
CA ALA A 221 -4.13 -5.54 -18.22
C ALA A 221 -4.83 -5.20 -16.89
N LEU A 222 -4.63 -3.97 -16.39
CA LEU A 222 -5.32 -3.50 -15.20
C LEU A 222 -6.85 -3.42 -15.42
N ALA A 223 -7.30 -2.89 -16.56
CA ALA A 223 -8.72 -2.88 -16.90
C ALA A 223 -9.31 -4.28 -17.02
N LYS A 224 -8.57 -5.24 -17.60
CA LYS A 224 -8.96 -6.65 -17.68
C LYS A 224 -9.10 -7.27 -16.29
N LEU A 225 -8.16 -7.01 -15.37
CA LEU A 225 -8.24 -7.46 -13.98
C LEU A 225 -9.51 -6.93 -13.29
N HIS A 226 -9.79 -5.63 -13.39
CA HIS A 226 -11.01 -5.04 -12.83
C HIS A 226 -12.28 -5.63 -13.46
N SER A 227 -12.28 -5.86 -14.78
CA SER A 227 -13.42 -6.50 -15.47
C SER A 227 -13.69 -7.92 -14.98
N LEU A 228 -12.64 -8.71 -14.70
CA LEU A 228 -12.79 -10.06 -14.14
C LEU A 228 -13.38 -10.04 -12.73
N VAL A 229 -13.01 -9.03 -11.93
CA VAL A 229 -13.58 -8.79 -10.60
C VAL A 229 -15.06 -8.42 -10.71
N THR A 230 -15.40 -7.40 -11.51
CA THR A 230 -16.78 -6.88 -11.60
C THR A 230 -17.74 -7.83 -12.32
N SER A 231 -17.26 -8.68 -13.23
CA SER A 231 -18.06 -9.72 -13.88
C SER A 231 -18.26 -10.97 -13.00
N GLY A 232 -17.69 -11.01 -11.80
CA GLY A 232 -17.79 -12.16 -10.89
C GLY A 232 -16.99 -13.39 -11.35
N LYS A 233 -16.10 -13.24 -12.35
CA LYS A 233 -15.24 -14.33 -12.82
C LYS A 233 -14.09 -14.62 -11.85
N LEU A 234 -13.56 -13.59 -11.19
CA LEU A 234 -12.45 -13.74 -10.25
C LEU A 234 -12.89 -13.95 -8.80
N LEU A 235 -14.00 -13.33 -8.39
CA LEU A 235 -14.52 -13.34 -7.01
C LEU A 235 -16.01 -13.71 -7.03
N LYS A 236 -16.48 -14.53 -6.07
CA LYS A 236 -17.92 -14.84 -5.96
C LYS A 236 -18.73 -13.57 -5.66
N PRO A 237 -20.01 -13.53 -6.06
CA PRO A 237 -20.90 -12.40 -5.76
C PRO A 237 -20.97 -12.02 -4.28
N SER A 238 -20.93 -13.01 -3.37
CA SER A 238 -20.93 -12.76 -1.92
C SER A 238 -19.67 -12.04 -1.43
N THR A 239 -18.50 -12.37 -1.98
CA THR A 239 -17.25 -11.67 -1.70
C THR A 239 -17.29 -10.26 -2.28
N MET A 240 -17.81 -10.11 -3.52
CA MET A 240 -18.00 -8.81 -4.17
C MET A 240 -18.83 -7.86 -3.31
N GLN A 241 -19.99 -8.31 -2.83
CA GLN A 241 -20.87 -7.51 -1.97
C GLN A 241 -20.15 -6.98 -0.73
N ARG A 242 -19.27 -7.79 -0.13
CA ARG A 242 -18.51 -7.41 1.08
C ARG A 242 -17.41 -6.41 0.79
N ILE A 243 -16.68 -6.54 -0.32
CA ILE A 243 -15.58 -5.62 -0.66
C ILE A 243 -16.07 -4.29 -1.23
N THR A 244 -17.33 -4.20 -1.65
CA THR A 244 -17.96 -2.94 -2.11
C THR A 244 -18.56 -2.10 -1.00
N SER A 245 -18.50 -2.56 0.25
CA SER A 245 -18.94 -1.81 1.42
C SER A 245 -17.72 -1.27 2.18
N PRO A 246 -17.67 0.05 2.45
CA PRO A 246 -16.59 0.63 3.24
C PRO A 246 -16.66 0.15 4.70
N VAL A 247 -15.50 0.05 5.32
CA VAL A 247 -15.35 -0.26 6.77
C VAL A 247 -15.22 1.05 7.55
N VAL A 248 -14.46 1.99 6.98
CA VAL A 248 -14.23 3.34 7.49
C VAL A 248 -14.95 4.31 6.55
N VAL A 249 -15.74 5.22 7.09
CA VAL A 249 -16.50 6.22 6.32
C VAL A 249 -16.18 7.63 6.83
N ASP A 250 -15.62 8.44 5.94
CA ASP A 250 -15.31 9.87 6.18
C ASP A 250 -14.54 10.15 7.47
N GLN A 251 -13.68 9.21 7.89
CA GLN A 251 -12.85 9.35 9.08
C GLN A 251 -11.55 10.06 8.71
N LEU A 252 -11.09 10.97 9.57
CA LEU A 252 -9.80 11.64 9.38
C LEU A 252 -8.66 10.61 9.43
N ASP A 253 -7.89 10.52 8.35
CA ASP A 253 -6.68 9.72 8.30
C ASP A 253 -5.54 10.43 9.03
N LEU A 254 -4.99 9.79 10.07
CA LEU A 254 -3.95 10.39 10.91
C LEU A 254 -2.61 10.61 10.18
N VAL A 255 -2.36 9.90 9.09
CA VAL A 255 -1.12 10.02 8.31
C VAL A 255 -1.30 11.04 7.18
N LEU A 256 -2.37 10.93 6.40
CA LEU A 256 -2.62 11.83 5.26
C LEU A 256 -3.23 13.18 5.68
N ASN A 257 -3.82 13.24 6.88
CA ASN A 257 -4.54 14.39 7.43
C ASN A 257 -5.65 14.91 6.48
N ILE A 258 -6.36 13.96 5.86
CA ILE A 258 -7.54 14.14 5.03
C ILE A 258 -8.61 13.09 5.41
N PRO A 259 -9.90 13.38 5.26
CA PRO A 259 -10.95 12.38 5.46
C PRO A 259 -10.84 11.28 4.40
N GLU A 260 -10.96 10.02 4.83
CA GLU A 260 -10.87 8.85 3.98
C GLU A 260 -12.09 7.94 4.17
N THR A 261 -12.53 7.33 3.08
CA THR A 261 -13.50 6.23 3.10
C THR A 261 -12.81 5.01 2.51
N LYS A 262 -12.63 3.95 3.31
CA LYS A 262 -11.83 2.79 2.92
C LYS A 262 -12.37 1.50 3.52
N GLY A 263 -11.99 0.37 2.93
CA GLY A 263 -12.35 -0.94 3.44
C GLY A 263 -11.75 -2.05 2.60
N LYS A 264 -11.29 -3.12 3.26
CA LYS A 264 -10.83 -4.37 2.61
C LYS A 264 -9.76 -4.14 1.53
N GLY A 265 -8.88 -3.16 1.75
CA GLY A 265 -7.81 -2.77 0.82
C GLY A 265 -8.21 -1.80 -0.30
N PHE A 266 -9.47 -1.33 -0.33
CA PHE A 266 -9.95 -0.37 -1.33
C PHE A 266 -10.24 1.00 -0.71
N ILE A 267 -10.00 2.04 -1.50
CA ILE A 267 -10.44 3.42 -1.22
C ILE A 267 -11.74 3.65 -1.99
N PHE A 268 -12.70 4.29 -1.35
CA PHE A 268 -14.00 4.62 -1.92
C PHE A 268 -14.08 6.12 -2.13
N THR A 269 -14.31 6.52 -3.37
CA THR A 269 -14.50 7.92 -3.74
C THR A 269 -15.97 8.15 -4.07
N LYS A 270 -16.54 9.24 -3.52
CA LYS A 270 -17.87 9.68 -3.94
C LYS A 270 -17.76 10.19 -5.38
N ASN A 271 -18.61 9.67 -6.27
CA ASN A 271 -18.67 10.18 -7.63
C ASN A 271 -19.34 11.55 -7.63
N ILE A 272 -18.55 12.61 -7.80
CA ILE A 272 -19.01 14.01 -7.79
C ILE A 272 -20.04 14.28 -8.90
N LYS A 273 -20.09 13.45 -9.95
CA LYS A 273 -20.98 13.61 -11.11
C LYS A 273 -22.34 12.91 -10.98
N VAL A 274 -22.64 12.23 -9.87
CA VAL A 274 -23.97 11.61 -9.64
C VAL A 274 -24.77 12.50 -8.68
N PHE A 275 -25.00 13.72 -9.12
CA PHE A 275 -26.09 14.58 -8.65
C PHE A 275 -26.80 15.12 -9.90
N THR A 276 -27.67 14.28 -10.46
CA THR A 276 -28.76 14.65 -11.38
C THR A 276 -29.92 13.73 -11.08
#